data_AF-G3XQ23-F1
#
_entry.id   AF-G3XQ23-F1
#
_cell.length_a   1.000
_cell.length_b   1.000
_cell.length_c   1.000
_cell.angle_alpha   90.00
_cell.angle_beta   90.00
_cell.angle_gamma   90.00
#
_symmetry.space_group_name_H-M   'P 1'
#
loop_
_entity.id
_entity.type
_entity.pdbx_description
1 polymer ?
#
loop_
_entity_poly.entity_id
_entity_poly.type
_entity_poly.pdbx_seq_one_letter_code
_entity_poly.pdbx_strand_id
1 'polypeptide(L)'
;MKSVIEFESEVYRRDILLTDLSPRNVMMVPPGSRRQCNLVFLDFAGSLFGRKLDEPLLAGREFFLGQYISPILRWKRGMKLEFDEWIDWEWADWVDAEFAHTAHTITPAMRERYSKT
;
A
#
# COMPACT_ATOMS: atom_id res chain seq x y z
N MET A 1 11.66 -1.86 -0.66
CA MET A 1 10.38 -1.49 -0.02
C MET A 1 9.81 -0.14 -0.43
N LYS A 2 10.54 0.98 -0.39
CA LYS A 2 10.02 2.32 -0.79
C LYS A 2 9.21 2.32 -2.10
N SER A 3 9.80 1.82 -3.19
CA SER A 3 9.13 1.79 -4.50
C SER A 3 7.87 0.92 -4.54
N VAL A 4 7.77 -0.10 -3.69
CA VAL A 4 6.55 -0.92 -3.56
C VAL A 4 5.43 -0.08 -2.94
N ILE A 5 5.73 0.63 -1.85
CA ILE A 5 4.77 1.50 -1.17
C ILE A 5 4.36 2.66 -2.07
N GLU A 6 5.31 3.29 -2.76
CA GLU A 6 5.02 4.39 -3.69
C GLU A 6 4.10 3.93 -4.81
N PHE A 7 4.42 2.80 -5.45
CA PHE A 7 3.58 2.22 -6.49
C PHE A 7 2.17 1.91 -5.99
N GLU A 8 2.06 1.18 -4.88
CA GLU A 8 0.77 0.80 -4.31
C GLU A 8 -0.03 2.04 -3.91
N SER A 9 0.62 3.07 -3.35
CA SER A 9 -0.03 4.32 -2.95
C SER A 9 -0.52 5.13 -4.13
N GLU A 10 0.20 5.11 -5.25
CA GLU A 10 -0.23 5.73 -6.50
C GLU A 10 -1.46 5.03 -7.09
N VAL A 11 -1.49 3.69 -7.04
CA VAL A 11 -2.64 2.90 -7.48
C VAL A 11 -3.84 3.14 -6.55
N TYR A 12 -3.61 3.14 -5.23
CA TYR A 12 -4.61 3.43 -4.21
C TYR A 12 -5.24 4.81 -4.37
N ARG A 13 -4.42 5.83 -4.70
CA ARG A 13 -4.92 7.20 -4.98
C ARG A 13 -5.87 7.25 -6.17
N ARG A 14 -5.74 6.31 -7.12
CA ARG A 14 -6.63 6.18 -8.29
C ARG A 14 -7.88 5.36 -7.99
N ASP A 15 -8.16 5.11 -6.71
CA ASP A 15 -9.29 4.32 -6.23
C ASP A 15 -9.26 2.86 -6.71
N ILE A 16 -8.04 2.28 -6.77
CA ILE A 16 -7.81 0.89 -7.12
C ILE A 16 -7.15 0.19 -5.93
N LEU A 17 -7.66 -0.98 -5.54
CA LEU A 17 -7.05 -1.83 -4.51
C LEU A 17 -6.35 -3.02 -5.17
N LEU A 18 -5.05 -3.17 -4.90
CA LEU A 18 -4.28 -4.36 -5.28
C LEU A 18 -4.46 -5.42 -4.20
N THR A 19 -5.29 -6.43 -4.47
CA THR A 19 -5.63 -7.48 -3.51
C THR A 19 -4.55 -8.54 -3.35
N ASP A 20 -3.68 -8.70 -4.36
CA ASP A 20 -2.63 -9.72 -4.39
C ASP A 20 -1.21 -9.12 -4.47
N LEU A 21 -1.01 -7.91 -3.93
CA LEU A 21 0.32 -7.32 -3.85
C LEU A 21 1.17 -8.07 -2.81
N SER A 22 2.06 -8.92 -3.29
CA SER A 22 2.97 -9.74 -2.47
C SER A 22 4.34 -9.87 -3.15
N PRO A 23 5.40 -10.29 -2.44
CA PRO A 23 6.74 -10.53 -2.98
C PRO A 23 6.77 -11.29 -4.31
N ARG A 24 5.92 -12.31 -4.47
CA ARG A 24 5.87 -13.17 -5.67
C ARG A 24 5.49 -12.39 -6.95
N ASN A 25 4.80 -11.26 -6.78
CA ASN A 25 4.30 -10.41 -7.86
C ASN A 25 5.20 -9.17 -8.07
N VAL A 26 6.39 -9.13 -7.45
CA VAL A 26 7.36 -8.04 -7.61
C VAL A 26 8.70 -8.61 -8.09
N MET A 27 9.10 -8.27 -9.31
CA MET A 27 10.38 -8.68 -9.88
C MET A 27 11.42 -7.56 -9.82
N MET A 28 12.63 -7.90 -9.39
CA MET A 28 13.79 -7.01 -9.50
C MET A 28 14.34 -7.04 -10.93
N VAL A 29 14.61 -5.85 -11.47
CA VAL A 29 15.24 -5.71 -12.78
C VAL A 29 16.76 -5.73 -12.59
N PRO A 30 17.51 -6.51 -13.40
CA PRO A 30 18.96 -6.54 -13.31
C PRO A 30 19.59 -5.15 -13.49
N PRO A 31 20.66 -4.83 -12.73
CA PRO A 31 21.44 -3.62 -12.95
C PRO A 31 21.95 -3.54 -14.39
N GLY A 32 21.91 -2.34 -15.00
CA GLY A 32 22.37 -2.14 -16.39
C GLY A 32 21.35 -2.49 -17.47
N SER A 33 20.13 -2.88 -17.10
CA SER A 33 19.03 -2.95 -18.07
C SER A 33 18.73 -1.56 -18.65
N ARG A 34 18.23 -1.50 -19.90
CA ARG A 34 17.80 -0.22 -20.51
C ARG A 34 16.58 0.41 -19.81
N ARG A 35 15.92 -0.31 -18.91
CA ARG A 35 14.76 0.20 -18.17
C ARG A 35 15.26 1.05 -17.00
N GLN A 36 14.68 2.25 -16.85
CA GLN A 36 14.94 3.14 -15.72
C GLN A 36 14.25 2.68 -14.42
N CYS A 37 13.49 1.59 -14.45
CA CYS A 37 12.81 1.04 -13.28
C CYS A 37 13.57 -0.14 -12.68
N ASN A 38 13.75 -0.12 -11.36
CA ASN A 38 14.40 -1.19 -10.61
C ASN A 38 13.46 -2.36 -10.30
N LEU A 39 12.14 -2.14 -10.38
CA LEU A 39 11.09 -3.11 -10.09
C LEU A 39 10.06 -3.20 -11.22
N VAL A 40 9.52 -4.40 -11.43
CA VAL A 40 8.35 -4.68 -12.27
C VAL A 40 7.28 -5.34 -11.41
N PHE A 41 6.09 -4.76 -11.43
CA PHE A 41 4.92 -5.30 -10.75
C PHE A 41 4.10 -6.15 -11.72
N LEU A 42 3.70 -7.33 -11.27
CA LEU A 42 2.95 -8.32 -12.02
C LEU A 42 1.59 -8.57 -11.37
N ASP A 43 0.77 -9.33 -12.08
CA ASP A 43 -0.53 -9.85 -11.65
C ASP A 43 -1.50 -8.81 -11.08
N PHE A 44 -2.26 -8.21 -12.00
CA PHE A 44 -3.31 -7.24 -11.69
C PHE A 44 -4.71 -7.85 -11.78
N ALA A 45 -4.84 -9.16 -12.02
CA ALA A 45 -6.12 -9.78 -12.34
C ALA A 45 -7.15 -9.63 -11.20
N GLY A 46 -6.70 -9.62 -9.95
CA GLY A 46 -7.54 -9.42 -8.76
C GLY A 46 -7.78 -7.96 -8.36
N SER A 47 -7.33 -6.97 -9.15
CA SER A 47 -7.43 -5.56 -8.77
C SER A 47 -8.87 -5.09 -8.70
N LEU A 48 -9.24 -4.41 -7.61
CA LEU A 48 -10.60 -3.89 -7.40
C LEU A 48 -10.67 -2.40 -7.71
N PHE A 49 -11.39 -2.05 -8.78
CA PHE A 49 -11.68 -0.67 -9.16
C PHE A 49 -12.83 -0.11 -8.31
N GLY A 50 -12.69 1.14 -7.86
CA GLY A 50 -13.62 1.75 -6.90
C GLY A 50 -13.46 1.24 -5.47
N ARG A 51 -12.49 0.33 -5.23
CA ARG A 51 -12.22 -0.36 -3.95
C ARG A 51 -13.46 -0.95 -3.28
N LYS A 52 -14.49 -1.27 -4.07
CA LYS A 52 -15.70 -1.95 -3.60
C LYS A 52 -15.50 -3.45 -3.73
N LEU A 53 -15.73 -4.18 -2.64
CA LEU A 53 -15.92 -5.62 -2.73
C LEU A 53 -17.35 -5.87 -3.21
N ASP A 54 -17.52 -6.73 -4.20
CA ASP A 54 -18.85 -7.18 -4.62
C ASP A 54 -19.51 -8.10 -3.58
N GLU A 55 -18.76 -8.55 -2.57
CA GLU A 55 -19.29 -9.43 -1.52
C GLU A 55 -20.00 -8.68 -0.38
N PRO A 56 -21.24 -9.07 -0.03
CA PRO A 56 -22.04 -8.45 1.04
C PRO A 56 -21.42 -8.52 2.44
N LEU A 57 -20.48 -9.45 2.68
CA LEU A 57 -19.94 -9.74 4.01
C LEU A 57 -19.04 -8.64 4.59
N LEU A 58 -18.58 -7.68 3.77
CA LEU A 58 -17.76 -6.55 4.21
C LEU A 58 -18.51 -5.20 4.17
N ALA A 59 -19.84 -5.21 4.02
CA ALA A 59 -20.65 -4.00 4.08
C ALA A 59 -20.34 -3.20 5.37
N GLY A 60 -19.97 -1.93 5.23
CA GLY A 60 -19.54 -1.06 6.33
C GLY A 60 -18.03 -1.02 6.61
N ARG A 61 -17.20 -1.81 5.89
CA ARG A 61 -15.74 -1.64 5.82
C ARG A 61 -15.31 -0.84 4.60
N GLU A 62 -16.06 0.18 4.25
CA GLU A 62 -15.82 1.03 3.08
C GLU A 62 -14.62 2.00 3.26
N PHE A 63 -13.66 1.70 4.16
CA PHE A 63 -12.40 2.40 4.45
C PHE A 63 -12.12 3.68 3.62
N PHE A 64 -12.92 4.72 3.85
CA PHE A 64 -12.87 5.98 3.12
C PHE A 64 -12.76 5.78 1.58
N LEU A 65 -13.73 5.12 0.93
CA LEU A 65 -13.78 4.93 -0.54
C LEU A 65 -13.53 6.24 -1.30
N GLY A 66 -12.81 6.18 -2.42
CA GLY A 66 -12.35 7.35 -3.18
C GLY A 66 -11.30 8.24 -2.49
N GLN A 67 -11.07 8.11 -1.18
CA GLN A 67 -10.10 8.95 -0.47
C GLN A 67 -8.72 8.30 -0.37
N TYR A 68 -7.69 9.10 -0.61
CA TYR A 68 -6.31 8.71 -0.35
C TYR A 68 -6.05 8.60 1.15
N ILE A 69 -5.40 7.51 1.58
CA ILE A 69 -5.00 7.30 2.96
C ILE A 69 -3.47 7.14 2.97
N SER A 70 -2.82 7.94 3.81
CA SER A 70 -1.37 7.98 3.94
C SER A 70 -0.77 6.59 4.22
N PRO A 71 0.40 6.26 3.64
CA PRO A 71 1.14 5.04 3.94
C PRO A 71 1.49 4.90 5.42
N ILE A 72 1.66 6.03 6.13
CA ILE A 72 1.88 6.07 7.58
C ILE A 72 0.81 5.26 8.32
N LEU A 73 -0.44 5.29 7.85
CA LEU A 73 -1.53 4.51 8.46
C LEU A 73 -1.65 3.12 7.88
N ARG A 74 -1.52 2.95 6.55
CA ARG A 74 -1.82 1.68 5.87
C ARG A 74 -0.70 0.64 5.97
N TRP A 75 0.55 1.10 5.94
CA TRP A 75 1.73 0.23 5.80
C TRP A 75 2.41 -0.10 7.13
N LYS A 76 2.10 0.58 8.23
CA LYS A 76 2.73 0.29 9.55
C LYS A 76 2.41 -1.09 10.12
N ARG A 77 1.22 -1.63 9.83
CA ARG A 77 0.76 -2.93 10.36
C ARG A 77 0.21 -3.83 9.25
N GLY A 78 -0.92 -3.43 8.65
CA GLY A 78 -1.70 -4.32 7.78
C GLY A 78 -0.93 -4.82 6.56
N MET A 79 -0.54 -3.90 5.66
CA MET A 79 0.11 -4.29 4.39
C MET A 79 1.55 -4.80 4.55
N LYS A 80 2.13 -4.63 5.75
CA LYS A 80 3.48 -5.11 6.05
C LYS A 80 3.57 -6.64 6.01
N LEU A 81 2.53 -7.34 6.48
CA LEU A 81 2.57 -8.77 6.74
C LEU A 81 3.00 -9.62 5.53
N GLU A 82 2.56 -9.24 4.33
CA GLU A 82 2.94 -9.92 3.08
C GLU A 82 4.44 -9.77 2.74
N PHE A 83 5.12 -8.79 3.32
CA PHE A 83 6.51 -8.42 3.04
C PHE A 83 7.43 -8.57 4.26
N ASP A 84 7.00 -9.26 5.33
CA ASP A 84 7.79 -9.34 6.57
C ASP A 84 9.20 -9.94 6.35
N GLU A 85 9.34 -10.91 5.44
CA GLU A 85 10.64 -11.50 5.08
C GLU A 85 11.58 -10.53 4.32
N TRP A 86 11.06 -9.42 3.80
CA TRP A 86 11.83 -8.40 3.08
C TRP A 86 12.26 -7.24 3.98
N ILE A 87 11.90 -7.27 5.27
CA ILE A 87 12.07 -6.16 6.21
C ILE A 87 12.90 -6.63 7.41
N ASP A 88 14.17 -6.20 7.44
CA ASP A 88 15.13 -6.49 8.52
C ASP A 88 15.52 -5.23 9.33
N TRP A 89 14.75 -4.14 9.23
CA TRP A 89 14.96 -2.87 9.96
C TRP A 89 13.72 -2.40 10.74
N GLU A 90 13.90 -1.32 11.52
CA GLU A 90 12.85 -0.64 12.29
C GLU A 90 11.77 -0.04 11.36
N TRP A 91 10.81 -0.89 11.00
CA TRP A 91 9.83 -0.60 9.96
C TRP A 91 8.96 0.62 10.26
N ALA A 92 8.41 0.71 11.48
CA ALA A 92 7.46 1.74 11.83
C ALA A 92 8.08 3.14 11.77
N ASP A 93 9.30 3.26 12.32
CA ASP A 93 10.07 4.50 12.32
C ASP A 93 10.51 4.89 10.91
N TRP A 94 10.93 3.90 10.11
CA TRP A 94 11.29 4.13 8.71
C TRP A 94 10.10 4.61 7.87
N VAL A 95 8.91 4.01 8.03
CA VAL A 95 7.70 4.46 7.33
C VAL A 95 7.31 5.88 7.74
N ASP A 96 7.42 6.22 9.03
CA ASP A 96 7.15 7.57 9.51
C ASP A 96 8.10 8.59 8.89
N ALA A 97 9.40 8.31 8.90
CA ALA A 97 10.40 9.21 8.34
C ALA A 97 10.19 9.39 6.83
N GLU A 98 10.05 8.30 6.08
CA GLU A 98 10.02 8.33 4.62
C GLU A 98 8.74 8.96 4.07
N PHE A 99 7.60 8.70 4.74
CA PHE A 99 6.30 9.20 4.32
C PHE A 99 5.78 10.37 5.16
N ALA A 100 6.62 11.00 5.99
CA ALA A 100 6.29 12.16 6.83
C ALA A 100 5.59 13.28 6.04
N HIS A 101 5.99 13.47 4.78
CA HIS A 101 5.41 14.46 3.87
C HIS A 101 3.90 14.22 3.62
N THR A 102 3.38 13.01 3.82
CA THR A 102 1.94 12.69 3.71
C THR A 102 1.17 12.86 5.02
N ALA A 103 1.82 13.16 6.14
CA ALA A 103 1.18 13.21 7.45
C ALA A 103 0.03 14.24 7.52
N HIS A 104 0.15 15.34 6.77
CA HIS A 104 -0.86 16.40 6.69
C HIS A 104 -2.17 15.95 6.01
N THR A 105 -2.17 14.84 5.27
CA THR A 105 -3.38 14.31 4.62
C THR A 105 -4.19 13.40 5.57
N ILE A 106 -3.66 13.11 6.77
CA ILE A 106 -4.31 12.22 7.72
C ILE A 106 -5.39 12.97 8.48
N THR A 107 -6.66 12.59 8.29
CA THR A 107 -7.77 13.11 9.07
C THR A 107 -7.87 12.42 10.44
N PRO A 108 -8.51 13.05 11.45
CA PRO A 108 -8.77 12.40 12.73
C PRO A 108 -9.54 11.08 12.61
N ALA A 109 -10.55 11.03 11.72
CA ALA A 109 -11.32 9.82 11.46
C ALA A 109 -10.46 8.68 10.88
N MET A 110 -9.56 9.00 9.94
CA MET A 110 -8.60 8.02 9.41
C MET A 110 -7.69 7.50 10.51
N ARG A 111 -7.14 8.40 11.34
CA ARG A 111 -6.26 8.01 12.46
C ARG A 111 -6.99 7.09 13.42
N GLU A 112 -8.18 7.45 13.88
CA GLU A 112 -8.97 6.62 14.80
C GLU A 112 -9.25 5.23 14.22
N ARG A 113 -9.62 5.15 12.94
CA ARG A 113 -9.94 3.88 12.28
C ARG A 113 -8.74 2.94 12.18
N TYR A 114 -7.57 3.48 11.84
CA TYR A 114 -6.34 2.71 11.64
C TYR A 114 -5.57 2.46 12.94
N SER A 115 -5.79 3.23 14.01
CA SER A 115 -5.22 2.96 15.34
C SER A 115 -5.87 1.76 16.05
N LYS A 116 -7.10 1.38 15.67
CA LYS A 116 -7.82 0.23 16.24
C LYS A 116 -7.53 -1.11 15.53
N THR A 117 -6.68 -1.10 14.50
CA THR A 117 -6.34 -2.26 13.66
C THR A 117 -4.86 -2.62 13.85
#